data_AF-A0A6A1Q9T8-F1
#
_entry.id   AF-A0A6A1Q9T8-F1
#
_cell.length_a   1.000
_cell.length_b   1.000
_cell.length_c   1.000
_cell.angle_alpha   90.00
_cell.angle_beta   90.00
_cell.angle_gamma   90.00
#
_symmetry.space_group_name_H-M   'P 1'
#
loop_
_entity.id
_entity.type
_entity.pdbx_description
1 polymer ?
#
loop_
_entity_poly.entity_id
_entity_poly.type
_entity_poly.pdbx_seq_one_letter_code
_entity_poly.pdbx_strand_id
1 'polypeptide(L)'
;MEQRSPWPRAAEVDGWPVVLLSAICVAHKTGPEEDNKSCYPPLIVQPCSEVLTVTNNPSHKKEHYLSSVNKTGTMYGVIVRSEGEDGKLFIGTAVDGKQDYFPTLSSRKLPRDPDDFVSSLIKIPSDTLALVTHFDIFYIYGFASGGFVYFLTVQPETPEGVAINSAGDLFYTSRIVRLCKDDPKFHSYVSLPFGCTRAGVEYRLLQAAYLAKPGDSLAQAFNISSQDDVLFAIFSKGQKQYHHPPDDSALCAFPIRAINLQIKERLQSCYQGEGNLELNWLLGKDVQCTKAPVPIDDNFCGLDINQPLGGSIPVEGLTLYTTSRDRMTSVASYVYNGYSVVFVGTKSGKLKKSWHLRIKAQARPHRISPFDVDISPVALSS
;
A
#
# COMPACT_ATOMS: atom_id res chain seq x y z
N MET A 1 -40.71 -27.94 2.76
CA MET A 1 -41.74 -27.39 3.66
C MET A 1 -41.02 -26.73 4.82
N GLU A 2 -41.05 -25.41 4.82
CA GLU A 2 -40.31 -24.53 5.72
C GLU A 2 -41.19 -24.23 6.94
N GLN A 3 -40.77 -24.63 8.14
CA GLN A 3 -41.46 -24.25 9.38
C GLN A 3 -40.93 -22.89 9.86
N ARG A 4 -41.71 -21.83 9.61
CA ARG A 4 -41.51 -20.52 10.24
C ARG A 4 -41.95 -20.58 11.70
N SER A 5 -41.03 -20.34 12.63
CA SER A 5 -41.33 -20.06 14.03
C SER A 5 -41.68 -18.56 14.20
N PRO A 6 -42.55 -18.17 15.16
CA PRO A 6 -43.02 -16.80 15.28
C PRO A 6 -42.00 -15.90 15.99
N TRP A 7 -41.94 -14.64 15.56
CA TRP A 7 -41.13 -13.56 16.13
C TRP A 7 -41.42 -13.33 17.63
N PRO A 8 -40.41 -13.12 18.49
CA PRO A 8 -40.66 -12.61 19.83
C PRO A 8 -41.04 -11.12 19.76
N ARG A 9 -42.10 -10.75 20.49
CA ARG A 9 -42.52 -9.36 20.67
C ARG A 9 -41.45 -8.58 21.44
N ALA A 10 -41.15 -7.38 20.97
CA ALA A 10 -40.26 -6.43 21.65
C ALA A 10 -40.86 -6.04 23.01
N ALA A 11 -40.01 -6.06 24.05
CA ALA A 11 -40.29 -5.38 25.31
C ALA A 11 -39.76 -3.93 25.19
N GLU A 12 -40.64 -2.96 25.37
CA GLU A 12 -40.27 -1.55 25.50
C GLU A 12 -39.69 -1.27 26.89
N VAL A 13 -38.46 -0.76 26.93
CA VAL A 13 -37.93 0.01 28.08
C VAL A 13 -37.08 1.16 27.51
N ASP A 14 -37.57 2.37 27.73
CA ASP A 14 -36.87 3.67 27.70
C ASP A 14 -36.04 4.08 26.45
N GLY A 15 -36.77 4.57 25.44
CA GLY A 15 -36.47 5.89 24.84
C GLY A 15 -35.24 6.09 23.96
N TRP A 16 -34.48 5.05 23.60
CA TRP A 16 -33.38 5.14 22.62
C TRP A 16 -33.50 3.99 21.60
N PRO A 17 -33.49 4.24 20.28
CA PRO A 17 -33.41 3.17 19.30
C PRO A 17 -31.99 2.58 19.32
N VAL A 18 -31.78 1.55 20.15
CA VAL A 18 -30.65 0.64 19.98
C VAL A 18 -30.98 -0.24 18.79
N VAL A 19 -30.50 0.15 17.61
CA VAL A 19 -30.51 -0.73 16.44
C VAL A 19 -29.50 -1.84 16.70
N LEU A 20 -29.99 -2.96 17.23
CA LEU A 20 -29.26 -4.22 17.20
C LEU A 20 -29.16 -4.64 15.72
N LEU A 21 -28.06 -4.23 15.08
CA LEU A 21 -27.61 -4.86 13.84
C LEU A 21 -27.26 -6.31 14.16
N SER A 22 -28.23 -7.21 14.01
CA SER A 22 -27.94 -8.63 13.86
C SER A 22 -27.17 -8.76 12.54
N ALA A 23 -25.85 -8.70 12.60
CA ALA A 23 -25.02 -9.18 11.51
C ALA A 23 -25.31 -10.68 11.37
N ILE A 24 -26.00 -11.07 10.30
CA ILE A 24 -26.03 -12.47 9.89
C ILE A 24 -24.60 -12.80 9.48
N CYS A 25 -23.85 -13.41 10.39
CA CYS A 25 -22.54 -13.96 10.08
C CYS A 25 -22.77 -15.20 9.22
N VAL A 26 -22.78 -15.03 7.89
CA VAL A 26 -22.71 -16.17 6.97
C VAL A 26 -21.26 -16.66 7.01
N ALA A 27 -21.01 -17.73 7.76
CA ALA A 27 -19.73 -18.41 7.73
C ALA A 27 -19.62 -19.21 6.42
N HIS A 28 -18.97 -18.63 5.41
CA HIS A 28 -18.65 -19.37 4.19
C HIS A 28 -17.44 -20.28 4.46
N LYS A 29 -17.63 -21.60 4.41
CA LYS A 29 -16.55 -22.57 4.61
C LYS A 29 -15.68 -22.61 3.36
N THR A 30 -14.44 -22.15 3.48
CA THR A 30 -13.45 -22.15 2.40
C THR A 30 -12.31 -23.13 2.70
N GLY A 31 -12.58 -24.23 3.41
CA GLY A 31 -11.56 -25.21 3.84
C GLY A 31 -11.80 -25.76 5.24
N PRO A 32 -10.87 -26.58 5.77
CA PRO A 32 -9.63 -27.02 5.11
C PRO A 32 -9.86 -28.06 3.98
N GLU A 33 -8.88 -28.19 3.08
CA GLU A 33 -8.80 -29.18 2.00
C GLU A 33 -7.38 -29.81 1.97
N GLU A 34 -7.24 -31.03 1.45
CA GLU A 34 -5.91 -31.62 1.25
C GLU A 34 -5.22 -30.93 0.07
N ASP A 35 -4.06 -30.31 0.31
CA ASP A 35 -3.28 -29.64 -0.73
C ASP A 35 -1.78 -29.67 -0.40
N ASN A 36 -0.95 -29.30 -1.37
CA ASN A 36 0.47 -29.06 -1.18
C ASN A 36 0.93 -27.88 -2.06
N LYS A 37 1.64 -26.92 -1.48
CA LYS A 37 2.16 -25.73 -2.19
C LYS A 37 3.04 -26.06 -3.41
N SER A 38 3.64 -27.26 -3.44
CA SER A 38 4.44 -27.74 -4.57
C SER A 38 3.60 -28.24 -5.74
N CYS A 39 2.31 -28.49 -5.53
CA CYS A 39 1.38 -28.90 -6.57
C CYS A 39 0.98 -27.72 -7.46
N TYR A 40 1.60 -27.63 -8.63
CA TYR A 40 1.21 -26.68 -9.66
C TYR A 40 1.19 -27.34 -11.04
N PRO A 41 0.07 -27.25 -11.81
CA PRO A 41 -1.22 -26.66 -11.45
C PRO A 41 -1.87 -27.31 -10.21
N PRO A 42 -2.76 -26.60 -9.47
CA PRO A 42 -3.38 -27.14 -8.26
C PRO A 42 -4.19 -28.41 -8.49
N LEU A 43 -4.46 -29.16 -7.42
CA LEU A 43 -5.16 -30.47 -7.45
C LEU A 43 -6.51 -30.45 -8.16
N ILE A 44 -7.21 -29.33 -8.10
CA ILE A 44 -8.50 -29.11 -8.78
C ILE A 44 -8.38 -29.00 -10.31
N VAL A 45 -7.15 -28.86 -10.84
CA VAL A 45 -6.85 -28.82 -12.28
C VAL A 45 -6.13 -30.10 -12.71
N GLN A 46 -5.20 -30.61 -11.90
CA GLN A 46 -4.40 -31.78 -12.25
C GLN A 46 -4.04 -32.63 -11.02
N PRO A 47 -4.01 -33.98 -11.12
CA PRO A 47 -3.46 -34.83 -10.07
C PRO A 47 -2.00 -34.48 -9.76
N CYS A 48 -1.63 -34.50 -8.47
CA CYS A 48 -0.28 -34.19 -7.99
C CYS A 48 0.34 -35.42 -7.30
N SER A 49 1.63 -35.64 -7.51
CA SER A 49 2.38 -36.76 -6.93
C SER A 49 2.98 -36.45 -5.56
N GLU A 50 2.88 -35.20 -5.11
CA GLU A 50 3.42 -34.75 -3.82
C GLU A 50 2.55 -35.24 -2.66
N VAL A 51 3.16 -35.45 -1.49
CA VAL A 51 2.43 -35.82 -0.27
C VAL A 51 1.51 -34.67 0.11
N LEU A 52 0.20 -34.93 0.18
CA LEU A 52 -0.80 -33.93 0.51
C LEU A 52 -0.93 -33.76 2.01
N THR A 53 -1.22 -32.53 2.43
CA THR A 53 -1.49 -32.20 3.83
C THR A 53 -2.76 -31.38 3.92
N VAL A 54 -3.49 -31.49 5.03
CA VAL A 54 -4.68 -30.66 5.27
C VAL A 54 -4.24 -29.20 5.36
N THR A 55 -4.61 -28.40 4.38
CA THR A 55 -4.31 -26.97 4.28
C THR A 55 -5.61 -26.16 4.19
N ASN A 56 -5.55 -24.89 4.57
CA ASN A 56 -6.71 -24.02 4.42
C ASN A 56 -6.72 -23.41 3.00
N ASN A 57 -7.69 -23.87 2.18
CA ASN A 57 -8.27 -23.22 1.00
C ASN A 57 -7.51 -23.31 -0.35
N PRO A 58 -8.20 -23.80 -1.40
CA PRO A 58 -8.02 -23.26 -2.76
C PRO A 58 -9.35 -23.02 -3.51
N SER A 59 -9.34 -22.12 -4.50
CA SER A 59 -10.42 -22.00 -5.50
C SER A 59 -9.88 -21.69 -6.91
N HIS A 60 -10.70 -22.05 -7.92
CA HIS A 60 -10.42 -22.58 -9.27
C HIS A 60 -9.69 -21.73 -10.33
N LYS A 61 -9.06 -22.41 -11.33
CA LYS A 61 -8.44 -22.04 -12.65
C LYS A 61 -7.08 -21.29 -12.65
N LYS A 62 -6.21 -21.61 -13.63
CA LYS A 62 -4.76 -21.30 -13.67
C LYS A 62 -4.44 -19.80 -13.56
N GLU A 63 -5.28 -18.96 -14.16
CA GLU A 63 -5.21 -17.49 -14.10
C GLU A 63 -5.98 -16.87 -12.92
N HIS A 64 -6.80 -17.63 -12.20
CA HIS A 64 -7.49 -17.17 -10.99
C HIS A 64 -6.63 -17.32 -9.74
N TYR A 65 -5.55 -18.11 -9.79
CA TYR A 65 -4.62 -18.22 -8.67
C TYR A 65 -3.80 -16.94 -8.55
N LEU A 66 -3.98 -16.25 -7.43
CA LEU A 66 -3.35 -14.96 -7.17
C LEU A 66 -1.90 -15.13 -6.70
N SER A 67 -1.66 -16.05 -5.77
CA SER A 67 -0.34 -16.40 -5.23
C SER A 67 -0.45 -17.67 -4.38
N SER A 68 0.65 -18.41 -4.19
CA SER A 68 0.73 -19.50 -3.21
C SER A 68 1.21 -19.06 -1.82
N VAL A 69 1.43 -17.75 -1.61
CA VAL A 69 1.84 -17.20 -0.31
C VAL A 69 0.71 -17.38 0.70
N ASN A 70 1.04 -17.93 1.88
CA ASN A 70 0.09 -18.15 2.99
C ASN A 70 0.31 -17.19 4.18
N LYS A 71 1.05 -16.10 3.96
CA LYS A 71 1.28 -15.05 4.97
C LYS A 71 0.30 -13.90 4.74
N THR A 72 -0.24 -13.36 5.83
CA THR A 72 -1.09 -12.16 5.78
C THR A 72 -0.25 -10.90 5.55
N GLY A 73 -0.88 -9.82 5.10
CA GLY A 73 -0.22 -8.52 4.90
C GLY A 73 0.77 -8.46 3.74
N THR A 74 0.71 -9.43 2.81
CA THR A 74 1.58 -9.48 1.62
C THR A 74 0.83 -9.25 0.31
N MET A 75 -0.50 -9.14 0.36
CA MET A 75 -1.39 -8.96 -0.79
C MET A 75 -2.39 -7.84 -0.50
N TYR A 76 -2.62 -6.98 -1.49
CA TYR A 76 -3.65 -5.96 -1.43
C TYR A 76 -4.32 -5.78 -2.79
N GLY A 77 -5.61 -5.45 -2.78
CA GLY A 77 -6.40 -5.24 -4.01
C GLY A 77 -7.16 -3.92 -3.99
N VAL A 78 -7.31 -3.31 -5.15
CA VAL A 78 -8.10 -2.09 -5.37
C VAL A 78 -9.08 -2.34 -6.50
N ILE A 79 -10.37 -2.25 -6.20
CA ILE A 79 -11.43 -2.33 -7.21
C ILE A 79 -11.70 -0.91 -7.74
N VAL A 80 -11.64 -0.75 -9.05
CA VAL A 80 -11.98 0.48 -9.76
C VAL A 80 -13.16 0.19 -10.68
N ARG A 81 -14.22 0.99 -10.55
CA ARG A 81 -15.38 0.96 -11.44
C ARG A 81 -15.68 2.38 -11.88
N SER A 82 -15.67 2.62 -13.18
CA SER A 82 -16.14 3.87 -13.78
C SER A 82 -17.56 3.64 -14.32
N GLU A 83 -18.39 4.69 -14.35
CA GLU A 83 -19.71 4.60 -14.96
C GLU A 83 -19.58 4.21 -16.45
N GLY A 84 -20.25 3.12 -16.84
CA GLY A 84 -20.22 2.63 -18.22
C GLY A 84 -19.06 1.68 -18.59
N GLU A 85 -18.11 1.44 -17.69
CA GLU A 85 -17.05 0.42 -17.89
C GLU A 85 -17.31 -0.84 -17.06
N ASP A 86 -16.87 -1.99 -17.56
CA ASP A 86 -16.69 -3.17 -16.72
C ASP A 86 -15.69 -2.86 -15.60
N GLY A 87 -15.88 -3.47 -14.43
CA GLY A 87 -14.97 -3.23 -13.31
C GLY A 87 -13.55 -3.68 -13.62
N LYS A 88 -12.57 -3.05 -12.99
CA LYS A 88 -11.16 -3.45 -13.04
C LYS A 88 -10.69 -3.73 -11.60
N LEU A 89 -10.01 -4.85 -11.39
CA LEU A 89 -9.32 -5.20 -10.14
C LEU A 89 -7.83 -5.04 -10.36
N PHE A 90 -7.22 -4.10 -9.64
CA PHE A 90 -5.78 -4.06 -9.49
C PHE A 90 -5.41 -4.91 -8.28
N ILE A 91 -4.47 -5.83 -8.44
CA ILE A 91 -4.03 -6.70 -7.36
C ILE A 91 -2.52 -6.83 -7.33
N GLY A 92 -1.95 -6.53 -6.17
CA GLY A 92 -0.54 -6.70 -5.87
C GLY A 92 -0.34 -7.80 -4.84
N THR A 93 0.65 -8.66 -5.04
CA THR A 93 0.94 -9.79 -4.16
C THR A 93 2.43 -10.15 -4.16
N ALA A 94 2.88 -10.66 -3.01
CA ALA A 94 4.08 -11.46 -2.91
C ALA A 94 3.94 -12.78 -3.69
N VAL A 95 5.03 -13.32 -4.21
CA VAL A 95 5.03 -14.46 -5.15
C VAL A 95 5.87 -15.67 -4.69
N ASP A 96 6.55 -15.60 -3.55
CA ASP A 96 7.30 -16.73 -2.94
C ASP A 96 8.33 -17.37 -3.88
N GLY A 97 9.01 -16.55 -4.70
CA GLY A 97 9.98 -17.03 -5.69
C GLY A 97 9.36 -17.82 -6.86
N LYS A 98 8.04 -17.76 -7.05
CA LYS A 98 7.32 -18.36 -8.20
C LYS A 98 6.93 -17.30 -9.23
N GLN A 99 7.91 -16.54 -9.67
CA GLN A 99 7.76 -15.40 -10.60
C GLN A 99 7.18 -15.77 -11.96
N ASP A 100 7.45 -16.99 -12.44
CA ASP A 100 6.90 -17.47 -13.71
C ASP A 100 5.39 -17.75 -13.59
N TYR A 101 4.94 -18.12 -12.39
CA TYR A 101 3.57 -18.56 -12.14
C TYR A 101 2.66 -17.38 -11.81
N PHE A 102 3.14 -16.44 -10.99
CA PHE A 102 2.32 -15.36 -10.46
C PHE A 102 2.92 -13.99 -10.81
N PRO A 103 2.12 -13.07 -11.37
CA PRO A 103 2.53 -11.68 -11.45
C PRO A 103 2.53 -11.04 -10.05
N THR A 104 3.50 -10.18 -9.77
CA THR A 104 3.55 -9.45 -8.50
C THR A 104 2.53 -8.30 -8.48
N LEU A 105 2.23 -7.71 -9.63
CA LEU A 105 1.18 -6.70 -9.79
C LEU A 105 0.42 -6.98 -11.09
N SER A 106 -0.91 -6.96 -11.06
CA SER A 106 -1.72 -7.14 -12.26
C SER A 106 -3.01 -6.33 -12.24
N SER A 107 -3.53 -6.02 -13.42
CA SER A 107 -4.88 -5.50 -13.64
C SER A 107 -5.72 -6.58 -14.29
N ARG A 108 -6.88 -6.84 -13.68
CA ARG A 108 -7.79 -7.90 -14.04
C ARG A 108 -9.15 -7.31 -14.33
N LYS A 109 -9.81 -7.76 -15.40
CA LYS A 109 -11.19 -7.34 -15.63
C LYS A 109 -12.06 -8.02 -14.57
N LEU A 110 -13.02 -7.27 -14.05
CA LEU A 110 -14.16 -7.75 -13.28
C LEU A 110 -15.41 -7.60 -14.16
N PRO A 111 -15.49 -8.37 -15.26
CA PRO A 111 -16.68 -8.38 -16.09
C PRO A 111 -17.85 -8.95 -15.29
N ARG A 112 -19.07 -8.68 -15.75
CA ARG A 112 -20.27 -9.38 -15.24
C ARG A 112 -20.30 -10.85 -15.67
N ASP A 113 -19.60 -11.20 -16.76
CA ASP A 113 -19.49 -12.56 -17.31
C ASP A 113 -18.03 -13.09 -17.31
N PRO A 114 -17.75 -14.35 -16.92
CA PRO A 114 -16.47 -14.74 -16.30
C PRO A 114 -15.29 -15.11 -17.23
N ASP A 115 -15.34 -14.83 -18.54
CA ASP A 115 -14.48 -15.54 -19.51
C ASP A 115 -13.17 -14.81 -19.93
N ASP A 116 -12.88 -13.58 -19.46
CA ASP A 116 -11.64 -12.85 -19.83
C ASP A 116 -11.06 -12.05 -18.64
N PHE A 117 -10.00 -12.55 -17.98
CA PHE A 117 -9.65 -12.15 -16.61
C PHE A 117 -8.39 -11.27 -16.44
N VAL A 118 -7.35 -11.34 -17.28
CA VAL A 118 -6.09 -10.60 -17.04
C VAL A 118 -5.76 -9.68 -18.22
N SER A 119 -5.69 -8.37 -17.96
CA SER A 119 -5.39 -7.37 -19.00
C SER A 119 -3.92 -6.96 -19.03
N SER A 120 -3.25 -6.88 -17.87
CA SER A 120 -1.90 -6.32 -17.77
C SER A 120 -1.21 -6.85 -16.52
N LEU A 121 0.12 -7.02 -16.56
CA LEU A 121 0.87 -7.59 -15.44
C LEU A 121 2.34 -7.16 -15.39
N ILE A 122 2.92 -7.22 -14.18
CA ILE A 122 4.36 -7.12 -13.89
C ILE A 122 4.79 -8.40 -13.18
N LYS A 123 5.91 -8.98 -13.65
CA LYS A 123 6.56 -10.14 -13.03
C LYS A 123 7.90 -9.71 -12.45
N ILE A 124 8.32 -10.40 -11.39
CA ILE A 124 9.68 -10.26 -10.86
C ILE A 124 10.63 -10.95 -11.84
N PRO A 125 11.71 -10.31 -12.32
CA PRO A 125 12.69 -10.97 -13.16
C PRO A 125 13.41 -12.10 -12.41
N SER A 126 13.71 -13.20 -13.10
CA SER A 126 14.48 -14.32 -12.52
C SER A 126 15.87 -13.88 -12.05
N ASP A 127 16.50 -12.93 -12.76
CA ASP A 127 17.82 -12.38 -12.39
C ASP A 127 17.81 -11.70 -11.01
N THR A 128 16.70 -11.04 -10.66
CA THR A 128 16.53 -10.39 -9.35
C THR A 128 16.48 -11.41 -8.22
N LEU A 129 15.78 -12.52 -8.43
CA LEU A 129 15.72 -13.63 -7.47
C LEU A 129 17.04 -14.37 -7.34
N ALA A 130 17.84 -14.41 -8.41
CA ALA A 130 19.19 -14.97 -8.38
C ALA A 130 20.17 -14.06 -7.62
N LEU A 131 20.01 -12.73 -7.72
CA LEU A 131 20.87 -11.75 -7.05
C LEU A 131 20.55 -11.62 -5.54
N VAL A 132 19.27 -11.58 -5.19
CA VAL A 132 18.80 -11.44 -3.81
C VAL A 132 17.92 -12.63 -3.47
N THR A 133 18.49 -13.54 -2.68
CA THR A 133 17.77 -14.74 -2.21
C THR A 133 16.53 -14.32 -1.40
N HIS A 134 15.40 -14.95 -1.70
CA HIS A 134 14.09 -14.63 -1.12
C HIS A 134 13.61 -13.19 -1.35
N PHE A 135 14.06 -12.53 -2.43
CA PHE A 135 13.45 -11.27 -2.86
C PHE A 135 11.95 -11.46 -3.12
N ASP A 136 11.14 -10.60 -2.50
CA ASP A 136 9.71 -10.55 -2.74
C ASP A 136 9.19 -9.14 -2.46
N ILE A 137 7.99 -8.84 -2.95
CA ILE A 137 7.38 -7.52 -2.81
C ILE A 137 6.11 -7.66 -1.98
N PHE A 138 6.09 -7.04 -0.80
CA PHE A 138 4.96 -7.08 0.12
C PHE A 138 4.07 -5.87 -0.10
N TYR A 139 2.82 -6.09 -0.49
CA TYR A 139 1.82 -5.03 -0.74
C TYR A 139 1.05 -4.76 0.55
N ILE A 140 1.47 -3.73 1.29
CA ILE A 140 0.97 -3.42 2.64
C ILE A 140 -0.40 -2.75 2.57
N TYR A 141 -0.60 -1.87 1.58
CA TYR A 141 -1.84 -1.12 1.41
C TYR A 141 -2.03 -0.71 -0.06
N GLY A 142 -3.28 -0.50 -0.47
CA GLY A 142 -3.61 -0.01 -1.79
C GLY A 142 -4.89 0.83 -1.77
N PHE A 143 -4.93 1.87 -2.59
CA PHE A 143 -6.07 2.79 -2.66
C PHE A 143 -6.20 3.43 -4.05
N ALA A 144 -7.39 3.97 -4.34
CA ALA A 144 -7.64 4.77 -5.53
C ALA A 144 -7.84 6.24 -5.12
N SER A 145 -7.24 7.16 -5.86
CA SER A 145 -7.40 8.61 -5.65
C SER A 145 -7.29 9.34 -6.98
N GLY A 146 -8.25 10.20 -7.29
CA GLY A 146 -8.34 10.87 -8.60
C GLY A 146 -8.36 9.87 -9.76
N GLY A 147 -7.51 10.09 -10.77
CA GLY A 147 -7.35 9.23 -11.96
C GLY A 147 -6.42 8.02 -11.76
N PHE A 148 -5.93 7.77 -10.55
CA PHE A 148 -4.85 6.82 -10.31
C PHE A 148 -5.21 5.75 -9.26
N VAL A 149 -4.44 4.67 -9.28
CA VAL A 149 -4.35 3.68 -8.21
C VAL A 149 -2.94 3.70 -7.63
N TYR A 150 -2.85 3.47 -6.33
CA TYR A 150 -1.62 3.51 -5.57
C TYR A 150 -1.48 2.22 -4.78
N PHE A 151 -0.27 1.69 -4.75
CA PHE A 151 0.13 0.58 -3.89
C PHE A 151 1.32 1.00 -3.05
N LEU A 152 1.29 0.64 -1.77
CA LEU A 152 2.38 0.88 -0.84
C LEU A 152 3.08 -0.45 -0.58
N THR A 153 4.34 -0.52 -0.98
CA THR A 153 5.10 -1.77 -0.95
C THR A 153 6.28 -1.69 -0.01
N VAL A 154 6.70 -2.85 0.49
CA VAL A 154 8.00 -3.06 1.14
C VAL A 154 8.70 -4.18 0.41
N GLN A 155 9.96 -3.97 0.04
CA GLN A 155 10.78 -4.96 -0.67
C GLN A 155 12.23 -4.85 -0.23
N PRO A 156 13.02 -5.93 -0.30
CA PRO A 156 14.47 -5.83 -0.13
C PRO A 156 15.08 -4.89 -1.16
N GLU A 157 16.12 -4.18 -0.75
CA GLU A 157 16.90 -3.34 -1.64
C GLU A 157 17.81 -4.23 -2.50
N THR A 158 17.83 -3.98 -3.80
CA THR A 158 18.69 -4.71 -4.74
C THR A 158 20.02 -3.98 -4.88
N PRO A 159 21.13 -4.57 -4.43
CA PRO A 159 22.46 -3.98 -4.57
C PRO A 159 22.87 -3.92 -6.05
N GLU A 160 23.74 -2.97 -6.38
CA GLU A 160 24.42 -2.95 -7.68
C GLU A 160 25.49 -4.05 -7.72
N GLY A 161 25.18 -5.17 -8.39
CA GLY A 161 26.18 -6.16 -8.81
C GLY A 161 26.79 -7.06 -7.71
N VAL A 162 26.31 -7.01 -6.46
CA VAL A 162 26.79 -7.88 -5.37
C VAL A 162 25.67 -8.79 -4.88
N ALA A 163 25.83 -10.11 -5.02
CA ALA A 163 24.86 -11.06 -4.48
C ALA A 163 24.85 -11.02 -2.94
N ILE A 164 23.67 -10.86 -2.33
CA ILE A 164 23.51 -10.89 -0.87
C ILE A 164 22.89 -12.23 -0.46
N ASN A 165 23.68 -13.04 0.25
CA ASN A 165 23.33 -14.40 0.67
C ASN A 165 22.79 -14.47 2.12
N SER A 166 22.72 -13.35 2.84
CA SER A 166 22.36 -13.31 4.26
C SER A 166 21.06 -12.53 4.50
N ALA A 167 19.96 -13.24 4.76
CA ALA A 167 18.64 -12.66 5.01
C ALA A 167 18.57 -11.73 6.26
N GLY A 168 19.50 -11.86 7.20
CA GLY A 168 19.53 -11.08 8.44
C GLY A 168 20.01 -9.63 8.32
N ASP A 169 20.68 -9.27 7.23
CA ASP A 169 21.29 -7.95 7.02
C ASP A 169 20.71 -7.16 5.83
N LEU A 170 19.60 -7.66 5.25
CA LEU A 170 18.94 -7.01 4.12
C LEU A 170 18.35 -5.66 4.55
N PHE A 171 18.67 -4.64 3.76
CA PHE A 171 17.96 -3.37 3.78
C PHE A 171 16.65 -3.53 3.00
N TYR A 172 15.59 -2.93 3.51
CA TYR A 172 14.28 -2.91 2.91
C TYR A 172 13.91 -1.47 2.59
N THR A 173 13.29 -1.29 1.43
CA THR A 173 12.77 0.00 0.99
C THR A 173 11.26 -0.04 0.93
N SER A 174 10.63 0.97 1.54
CA SER A 174 9.20 1.23 1.37
C SER A 174 8.98 2.14 0.17
N ARG A 175 8.08 1.77 -0.74
CA ARG A 175 7.82 2.52 -1.99
C ARG A 175 6.34 2.80 -2.20
N ILE A 176 6.05 3.93 -2.85
CA ILE A 176 4.75 4.25 -3.43
C ILE A 176 4.81 3.87 -4.91
N VAL A 177 3.99 2.92 -5.30
CA VAL A 177 3.76 2.54 -6.70
C VAL A 177 2.48 3.23 -7.17
N ARG A 178 2.51 3.91 -8.31
CA ARG A 178 1.35 4.55 -8.93
C ARG A 178 1.12 4.01 -10.34
N LEU A 179 -0.15 3.79 -10.68
CA LEU A 179 -0.62 3.47 -12.03
C LEU A 179 -1.85 4.31 -12.36
N CYS A 180 -2.05 4.62 -13.64
CA CYS A 180 -3.31 5.16 -14.13
C CYS A 180 -4.43 4.10 -14.03
N LYS A 181 -5.65 4.54 -13.72
CA LYS A 181 -6.83 3.67 -13.71
C LYS A 181 -7.14 3.08 -15.09
N ASP A 182 -6.85 3.85 -16.14
CA ASP A 182 -7.03 3.45 -17.53
C ASP A 182 -5.69 3.39 -18.26
N ASP A 183 -4.94 2.34 -17.95
CA ASP A 183 -3.68 2.02 -18.62
C ASP A 183 -3.56 0.49 -18.77
N PRO A 184 -3.99 -0.07 -19.92
CA PRO A 184 -3.92 -1.51 -20.16
C PRO A 184 -2.50 -2.00 -20.48
N LYS A 185 -1.50 -1.11 -20.60
CA LYS A 185 -0.11 -1.51 -20.90
C LYS A 185 0.84 -1.34 -19.73
N PHE A 186 0.38 -0.74 -18.62
CA PHE A 186 1.18 -0.41 -17.44
C PHE A 186 2.36 0.53 -17.75
N HIS A 187 2.26 1.32 -18.82
CA HIS A 187 3.25 2.34 -19.17
C HIS A 187 3.32 3.48 -18.14
N SER A 188 2.24 3.68 -17.37
CA SER A 188 2.14 4.67 -16.29
C SER A 188 2.84 4.26 -15.00
N TYR A 189 3.51 3.10 -14.95
CA TYR A 189 4.15 2.58 -13.75
C TYR A 189 5.26 3.51 -13.26
N VAL A 190 5.06 4.09 -12.08
CA VAL A 190 6.08 4.86 -11.35
C VAL A 190 6.21 4.34 -9.93
N SER A 191 7.43 4.17 -9.43
CA SER A 191 7.72 3.70 -8.08
C SER A 191 8.75 4.59 -7.39
N LEU A 192 8.38 5.27 -6.30
CA LEU A 192 9.28 6.15 -5.53
C LEU A 192 9.40 5.69 -4.07
N PRO A 193 10.57 5.79 -3.43
CA PRO A 193 10.71 5.53 -2.01
C PRO A 193 9.94 6.57 -1.21
N PHE A 194 9.47 6.22 -0.01
CA PHE A 194 8.82 7.18 0.88
C PHE A 194 9.01 6.83 2.35
N GLY A 195 8.87 7.85 3.19
CA GLY A 195 8.98 7.73 4.63
C GLY A 195 8.92 9.09 5.29
N CYS A 196 9.42 9.18 6.51
CA CYS A 196 9.45 10.43 7.24
C CYS A 196 10.60 10.46 8.23
N THR A 197 10.97 11.66 8.66
CA THR A 197 12.05 11.89 9.61
C THR A 197 11.61 12.82 10.72
N ARG A 198 12.07 12.58 11.96
CA ARG A 198 11.86 13.49 13.09
C ARG A 198 13.05 13.43 14.04
N ALA A 199 13.60 14.60 14.38
CA ALA A 199 14.73 14.73 15.31
C ALA A 199 15.93 13.82 14.95
N GLY A 200 16.27 13.75 13.66
CA GLY A 200 17.39 12.94 13.16
C GLY A 200 17.14 11.42 13.09
N VAL A 201 15.92 10.96 13.40
CA VAL A 201 15.53 9.55 13.25
C VAL A 201 14.75 9.35 11.97
N GLU A 202 15.19 8.41 11.13
CA GLU A 202 14.50 8.02 9.91
C GLU A 202 13.54 6.84 10.15
N TYR A 203 12.31 6.99 9.65
CA TYR A 203 11.27 5.96 9.69
C TYR A 203 10.94 5.55 8.25
N ARG A 204 11.46 4.40 7.84
CA ARG A 204 11.49 3.96 6.43
C ARG A 204 10.92 2.55 6.20
N LEU A 205 10.45 1.87 7.26
CA LEU A 205 9.78 0.58 7.19
C LEU A 205 8.28 0.70 7.38
N LEU A 206 7.52 0.73 6.28
CA LEU A 206 6.06 0.82 6.30
C LEU A 206 5.44 -0.37 7.03
N GLN A 207 4.49 -0.08 7.92
CA GLN A 207 3.76 -1.07 8.72
C GLN A 207 2.27 -1.12 8.38
N ALA A 208 1.65 0.05 8.20
CA ALA A 208 0.24 0.19 7.91
C ALA A 208 -0.02 1.56 7.27
N ALA A 209 -1.13 1.67 6.54
CA ALA A 209 -1.56 2.95 6.00
C ALA A 209 -3.08 3.04 5.87
N TYR A 210 -3.60 4.26 5.72
CA TYR A 210 -5.01 4.55 5.56
C TYR A 210 -5.23 5.86 4.83
N LEU A 211 -6.05 5.86 3.77
CA LEU A 211 -6.44 7.07 3.05
C LEU A 211 -7.62 7.74 3.75
N ALA A 212 -7.50 9.04 4.05
CA ALA A 212 -8.59 9.81 4.65
C ALA A 212 -8.54 11.29 4.23
N LYS A 213 -9.50 12.07 4.71
CA LYS A 213 -9.54 13.52 4.52
C LYS A 213 -8.72 14.23 5.60
N PRO A 214 -8.10 15.39 5.29
CA PRO A 214 -7.20 16.09 6.20
C PRO A 214 -7.89 16.75 7.39
N GLY A 215 -9.16 17.16 7.26
CA GLY A 215 -9.74 18.15 8.19
C GLY A 215 -9.06 19.52 8.06
N ASP A 216 -9.55 20.52 8.78
CA ASP A 216 -9.22 21.92 8.50
C ASP A 216 -7.76 22.26 8.84
N SER A 217 -7.26 21.75 9.98
CA SER A 217 -5.90 22.05 10.43
C SER A 217 -4.82 21.44 9.54
N LEU A 218 -4.97 20.17 9.12
CA LEU A 218 -4.01 19.56 8.20
C LEU A 218 -4.16 20.12 6.79
N ALA A 219 -5.37 20.46 6.36
CA ALA A 219 -5.60 21.12 5.07
C ALA A 219 -4.82 22.44 4.99
N GLN A 220 -4.87 23.25 6.06
CA GLN A 220 -4.08 24.46 6.18
C GLN A 220 -2.57 24.20 6.22
N ALA A 221 -2.11 23.20 6.99
CA ALA A 221 -0.69 22.85 7.10
C ALA A 221 -0.07 22.47 5.74
N PHE A 222 -0.84 21.72 4.94
CA PHE A 222 -0.42 21.23 3.64
C PHE A 222 -0.76 22.18 2.48
N ASN A 223 -1.47 23.28 2.76
CA ASN A 223 -1.98 24.21 1.74
C ASN A 223 -2.82 23.48 0.66
N ILE A 224 -3.75 22.63 1.12
CA ILE A 224 -4.65 21.81 0.29
C ILE A 224 -6.11 22.06 0.66
N SER A 225 -7.03 21.58 -0.18
CA SER A 225 -8.47 21.60 0.13
C SER A 225 -8.81 20.62 1.25
N SER A 226 -9.83 20.92 2.05
CA SER A 226 -10.35 19.97 3.06
C SER A 226 -10.98 18.72 2.42
N GLN A 227 -11.25 18.76 1.12
CA GLN A 227 -11.74 17.64 0.31
C GLN A 227 -10.61 16.83 -0.34
N ASP A 228 -9.36 17.31 -0.31
CA ASP A 228 -8.23 16.57 -0.88
C ASP A 228 -7.93 15.31 -0.06
N ASP A 229 -7.31 14.33 -0.69
CA ASP A 229 -6.92 13.08 -0.02
C ASP A 229 -5.56 13.21 0.67
N VAL A 230 -5.47 12.66 1.88
CA VAL A 230 -4.24 12.53 2.66
C VAL A 230 -4.06 11.08 3.08
N LEU A 231 -2.87 10.56 2.79
CA LEU A 231 -2.44 9.23 3.22
C LEU A 231 -1.81 9.32 4.61
N PHE A 232 -2.39 8.62 5.58
CA PHE A 232 -1.78 8.40 6.88
C PHE A 232 -1.02 7.08 6.85
N ALA A 233 0.22 7.05 7.31
CA ALA A 233 1.05 5.86 7.30
C ALA A 233 1.85 5.71 8.59
N ILE A 234 2.02 4.46 9.02
CA ILE A 234 2.86 4.07 10.15
C ILE A 234 4.16 3.50 9.62
N PHE A 235 5.27 4.00 10.14
CA PHE A 235 6.60 3.51 9.82
C PHE A 235 7.35 3.10 11.08
N SER A 236 8.11 2.01 10.99
CA SER A 236 9.14 1.66 11.98
C SER A 236 10.46 2.31 11.60
N LYS A 237 11.31 2.51 12.62
CA LYS A 237 12.64 3.10 12.49
C LYS A 237 13.56 2.27 11.59
N GLY A 238 14.35 2.97 10.77
CA GLY A 238 15.37 2.37 9.91
C GLY A 238 14.79 1.55 8.77
N GLN A 239 15.64 0.67 8.21
CA GLN A 239 15.39 -0.11 6.99
C GLN A 239 15.72 -1.61 7.17
N LYS A 240 16.01 -2.06 8.39
CA LYS A 240 16.39 -3.45 8.70
C LYS A 240 15.32 -4.15 9.53
N GLN A 241 15.39 -5.48 9.63
CA GLN A 241 14.54 -6.29 10.51
C GLN A 241 13.04 -6.26 10.13
N TYR A 242 12.70 -6.33 8.84
CA TYR A 242 11.30 -6.33 8.38
C TYR A 242 10.40 -7.35 9.11
N HIS A 243 10.90 -8.56 9.41
CA HIS A 243 10.13 -9.58 10.12
C HIS A 243 9.97 -9.31 11.62
N HIS A 244 10.85 -8.51 12.21
CA HIS A 244 10.78 -8.11 13.62
C HIS A 244 11.05 -6.59 13.76
N PRO A 245 10.14 -5.72 13.27
CA PRO A 245 10.41 -4.29 13.22
C PRO A 245 10.65 -3.68 14.61
N PRO A 246 11.56 -2.69 14.74
CA PRO A 246 11.81 -1.99 16.01
C PRO A 246 10.56 -1.37 16.62
N ASP A 247 10.59 -1.16 17.95
CA ASP A 247 9.49 -0.52 18.68
C ASP A 247 9.36 0.98 18.38
N ASP A 248 10.49 1.61 18.07
CA ASP A 248 10.57 2.98 17.57
C ASP A 248 9.76 3.09 16.27
N SER A 249 8.62 3.80 16.34
CA SER A 249 7.70 3.97 15.22
C SER A 249 7.10 5.37 15.16
N ALA A 250 6.68 5.78 13.96
CA ALA A 250 6.14 7.09 13.65
C ALA A 250 4.83 7.01 12.86
N LEU A 251 3.90 7.93 13.16
CA LEU A 251 2.72 8.23 12.37
C LEU A 251 3.02 9.44 11.51
N CYS A 252 2.86 9.30 10.20
CA CYS A 252 3.18 10.31 9.21
C CYS A 252 2.03 10.54 8.24
N ALA A 253 1.92 11.75 7.69
CA ALA A 253 0.88 12.15 6.76
C ALA A 253 1.47 12.67 5.44
N PHE A 254 0.88 12.23 4.33
CA PHE A 254 1.32 12.53 2.97
C PHE A 254 0.13 13.02 2.15
N PRO A 255 0.08 14.31 1.76
CA PRO A 255 -0.91 14.80 0.81
C PRO A 255 -0.75 14.09 -0.53
N ILE A 256 -1.83 13.56 -1.09
CA ILE A 256 -1.76 12.92 -2.42
C ILE A 256 -1.31 13.92 -3.49
N ARG A 257 -1.65 15.20 -3.32
CA ARG A 257 -1.16 16.30 -4.16
C ARG A 257 0.37 16.41 -4.15
N ALA A 258 1.01 16.29 -2.98
CA ALA A 258 2.47 16.36 -2.86
C ALA A 258 3.15 15.14 -3.50
N ILE A 259 2.58 13.93 -3.28
CA ILE A 259 3.06 12.70 -3.95
C ILE A 259 2.99 12.86 -5.47
N ASN A 260 1.88 13.34 -6.00
CA ASN A 260 1.71 13.52 -7.44
C ASN A 260 2.64 14.59 -8.02
N LEU A 261 2.91 15.66 -7.28
CA LEU A 261 3.85 16.70 -7.69
C LEU A 261 5.26 16.12 -7.82
N GLN A 262 5.73 15.37 -6.83
CA GLN A 262 7.07 14.75 -6.86
C GLN A 262 7.20 13.70 -7.98
N ILE A 263 6.14 12.94 -8.26
CA ILE A 263 6.10 12.02 -9.42
C ILE A 263 6.16 12.80 -10.73
N LYS A 264 5.44 13.92 -10.84
CA LYS A 264 5.44 14.77 -12.04
C LYS A 264 6.82 15.37 -12.29
N GLU A 265 7.46 15.91 -11.26
CA GLU A 265 8.82 16.46 -11.35
C GLU A 265 9.82 15.38 -11.80
N ARG A 266 9.70 14.17 -11.26
CA ARG A 266 10.52 13.02 -11.65
C ARG A 266 10.31 12.58 -13.10
N LEU A 267 9.07 12.60 -13.58
CA LEU A 267 8.75 12.34 -14.99
C LEU A 267 9.34 13.44 -15.88
N GLN A 268 9.18 14.71 -15.51
CA GLN A 268 9.69 15.85 -16.27
C GLN A 268 11.22 15.80 -16.42
N SER A 269 11.97 15.54 -15.33
CA SER A 269 13.43 15.41 -15.42
C SER A 269 13.86 14.25 -16.31
N CYS A 270 13.19 13.10 -16.22
CA CYS A 270 13.49 11.95 -17.08
C CYS A 270 13.22 12.26 -18.57
N TYR A 271 12.10 12.92 -18.88
CA TYR A 271 11.78 13.32 -20.26
C TYR A 271 12.67 14.47 -20.77
N GLN A 272 13.42 15.14 -19.89
CA GLN A 272 14.51 16.06 -20.26
C GLN A 272 15.84 15.33 -20.54
N GLY A 273 15.91 14.02 -20.29
CA GLY A 273 17.09 13.17 -20.47
C GLY A 273 18.02 13.14 -19.25
N GLU A 274 17.51 13.48 -18.07
CA GLU A 274 18.31 13.54 -16.84
C GLU A 274 18.32 12.19 -16.12
N GLY A 275 19.52 11.66 -15.86
CA GLY A 275 19.72 10.45 -15.05
C GLY A 275 19.25 9.16 -15.71
N ASN A 276 18.94 8.17 -14.87
CA ASN A 276 18.50 6.83 -15.26
C ASN A 276 17.05 6.60 -14.81
N LEU A 277 16.43 5.48 -15.18
CA LEU A 277 15.10 5.10 -14.68
C LEU A 277 15.10 4.69 -13.21
N GLU A 278 16.22 4.21 -12.66
CA GLU A 278 16.42 3.91 -11.22
C GLU A 278 15.42 2.88 -10.65
N LEU A 279 15.26 1.75 -11.33
CA LEU A 279 14.37 0.65 -10.90
C LEU A 279 15.05 -0.73 -11.09
N ASN A 280 16.17 -0.91 -10.41
CA ASN A 280 17.12 -2.03 -10.65
C ASN A 280 16.47 -3.41 -10.50
N TRP A 281 15.59 -3.61 -9.52
CA TRP A 281 14.92 -4.90 -9.31
C TRP A 281 14.05 -5.35 -10.49
N LEU A 282 13.58 -4.43 -11.34
CA LEU A 282 12.72 -4.75 -12.48
C LEU A 282 13.47 -4.67 -13.82
N LEU A 283 14.37 -3.69 -13.95
CA LEU A 283 15.14 -3.46 -15.19
C LEU A 283 16.39 -4.34 -15.27
N GLY A 284 16.93 -4.80 -14.14
CA GLY A 284 18.16 -5.59 -14.04
C GLY A 284 19.45 -4.84 -14.41
N LYS A 285 19.34 -3.60 -14.89
CA LYS A 285 20.45 -2.76 -15.35
C LYS A 285 20.08 -1.29 -15.27
N ASP A 286 21.10 -0.44 -15.36
CA ASP A 286 20.92 0.98 -15.56
C ASP A 286 20.40 1.28 -16.97
N VAL A 287 19.27 1.97 -17.03
CA VAL A 287 18.64 2.42 -18.28
C VAL A 287 18.57 3.95 -18.21
N GLN A 288 19.26 4.61 -19.14
CA GLN A 288 19.25 6.07 -19.21
C GLN A 288 17.88 6.61 -19.60
N CYS A 289 17.51 7.74 -18.99
CA CYS A 289 16.33 8.49 -19.37
C CYS A 289 16.48 9.04 -20.80
N THR A 290 15.44 8.86 -21.61
CA THR A 290 15.41 9.32 -22.99
C THR A 290 14.74 10.69 -23.07
N LYS A 291 15.48 11.68 -23.60
CA LYS A 291 14.93 13.02 -23.84
C LYS A 291 13.89 12.97 -24.96
N ALA A 292 12.69 13.48 -24.69
CA ALA A 292 11.63 13.61 -25.70
C ALA A 292 10.78 14.87 -25.43
N PRO A 293 10.35 15.59 -26.48
CA PRO A 293 9.55 16.81 -26.33
C PRO A 293 8.08 16.50 -26.02
N VAL A 294 7.84 15.81 -24.90
CA VAL A 294 6.50 15.39 -24.46
C VAL A 294 6.04 16.30 -23.31
N PRO A 295 4.89 16.98 -23.44
CA PRO A 295 4.34 17.76 -22.33
C PRO A 295 3.84 16.82 -21.23
N ILE A 296 4.41 16.94 -20.04
CA ILE A 296 4.00 16.15 -18.86
C ILE A 296 3.01 16.96 -18.03
N ASP A 297 1.74 16.59 -18.10
CA ASP A 297 0.66 17.15 -17.30
C ASP A 297 0.38 16.32 -16.02
N ASP A 298 -0.64 16.71 -15.25
CA ASP A 298 -0.99 16.05 -13.98
C ASP A 298 -1.64 14.68 -14.17
N ASN A 299 -2.10 14.37 -15.39
CA ASN A 299 -2.85 13.17 -15.76
C ASN A 299 -2.06 12.26 -16.71
N PHE A 300 -0.77 12.53 -16.92
CA PHE A 300 0.08 11.80 -17.85
C PHE A 300 0.17 10.31 -17.48
N CYS A 301 -0.20 9.44 -18.42
CA CYS A 301 -0.27 7.98 -18.24
C CYS A 301 0.85 7.21 -18.93
N GLY A 302 2.00 7.85 -19.16
CA GLY A 302 3.17 7.18 -19.72
C GLY A 302 3.10 6.97 -21.23
N LEU A 303 4.24 6.58 -21.79
CA LEU A 303 4.44 6.18 -23.19
C LEU A 303 5.27 4.90 -23.19
N ASP A 304 5.61 4.37 -24.36
CA ASP A 304 6.49 3.21 -24.48
C ASP A 304 7.95 3.48 -24.06
N ILE A 305 8.35 4.75 -23.98
CA ILE A 305 9.65 5.21 -23.46
C ILE A 305 9.58 5.63 -21.98
N ASN A 306 10.74 5.65 -21.31
CA ASN A 306 10.91 6.09 -19.93
C ASN A 306 10.02 5.36 -18.91
N GLN A 307 9.75 4.07 -19.15
CA GLN A 307 8.97 3.20 -18.29
C GLN A 307 9.61 1.80 -18.21
N PRO A 308 9.35 1.03 -17.14
CA PRO A 308 8.79 1.46 -15.85
C PRO A 308 9.76 2.43 -15.13
N LEU A 309 9.22 3.46 -14.47
CA LEU A 309 10.02 4.51 -13.86
C LEU A 309 10.21 4.29 -12.35
N GLY A 310 11.45 4.41 -11.90
CA GLY A 310 11.82 4.42 -10.49
C GLY A 310 12.34 5.78 -10.03
N GLY A 311 13.14 5.74 -8.97
CA GLY A 311 13.72 6.94 -8.37
C GLY A 311 14.36 6.65 -7.02
N SER A 312 15.35 7.45 -6.66
CA SER A 312 16.11 7.30 -5.42
C SER A 312 15.74 8.35 -4.36
N ILE A 313 15.20 9.51 -4.79
CA ILE A 313 14.81 10.59 -3.88
C ILE A 313 13.49 10.22 -3.18
N PRO A 314 13.46 10.13 -1.84
CA PRO A 314 12.26 9.73 -1.11
C PRO A 314 11.21 10.84 -1.08
N VAL A 315 9.94 10.44 -1.08
CA VAL A 315 8.81 11.29 -0.71
C VAL A 315 8.78 11.41 0.81
N GLU A 316 9.05 12.60 1.34
CA GLU A 316 9.07 12.88 2.77
C GLU A 316 7.69 13.34 3.26
N GLY A 317 7.18 12.65 4.29
CA GLY A 317 5.89 12.95 4.93
C GLY A 317 6.04 13.77 6.20
N LEU A 318 4.95 14.44 6.59
CA LEU A 318 4.90 15.16 7.86
C LEU A 318 4.75 14.19 9.03
N THR A 319 5.73 14.13 9.92
CA THR A 319 5.64 13.30 11.15
C THR A 319 4.70 13.94 12.18
N LEU A 320 3.58 13.28 12.46
CA LEU A 320 2.57 13.74 13.41
C LEU A 320 2.88 13.30 14.83
N TYR A 321 3.29 12.03 15.01
CA TYR A 321 3.50 11.43 16.32
C TYR A 321 4.55 10.33 16.27
N THR A 322 5.32 10.16 17.34
CA THR A 322 6.32 9.08 17.47
C THR A 322 6.18 8.38 18.82
N THR A 323 6.61 7.12 18.89
CA THR A 323 6.67 6.31 20.11
C THR A 323 7.91 5.42 20.07
N SER A 324 8.51 5.15 21.23
CA SER A 324 9.75 4.35 21.36
C SER A 324 9.59 3.03 22.11
N ARG A 325 8.38 2.71 22.56
CA ARG A 325 8.13 1.51 23.40
C ARG A 325 7.02 0.63 22.87
N ASP A 326 5.85 1.24 22.66
CA ASP A 326 4.67 0.51 22.20
C ASP A 326 4.49 0.75 20.70
N ARG A 327 5.07 -0.16 19.90
CA ARG A 327 5.11 -0.09 18.44
C ARG A 327 3.72 0.10 17.87
N MET A 328 3.56 1.05 16.95
CA MET A 328 2.32 1.26 16.22
C MET A 328 2.18 0.21 15.11
N THR A 329 0.99 -0.37 14.96
CA THR A 329 0.73 -1.52 14.07
C THR A 329 -0.41 -1.33 13.09
N SER A 330 -1.32 -0.39 13.34
CA SER A 330 -2.44 -0.08 12.45
C SER A 330 -2.82 1.39 12.56
N VAL A 331 -3.46 1.92 11.52
CA VAL A 331 -3.96 3.29 11.50
C VAL A 331 -5.31 3.36 10.80
N ALA A 332 -6.20 4.20 11.31
CA ALA A 332 -7.44 4.60 10.65
C ALA A 332 -7.70 6.07 10.97
N SER A 333 -8.35 6.80 10.06
CA SER A 333 -8.61 8.22 10.26
C SER A 333 -9.94 8.64 9.66
N TYR A 334 -10.59 9.61 10.29
CA TYR A 334 -11.78 10.28 9.76
C TYR A 334 -11.84 11.73 10.26
N VAL A 335 -12.73 12.52 9.68
CA VAL A 335 -12.94 13.92 10.07
C VAL A 335 -14.20 14.03 10.91
N TYR A 336 -14.10 14.65 12.08
CA TYR A 336 -15.23 14.97 12.95
C TYR A 336 -15.21 16.45 13.30
N ASN A 337 -16.26 17.19 12.90
CA ASN A 337 -16.39 18.63 13.15
C ASN A 337 -15.15 19.44 12.71
N GLY A 338 -14.62 19.16 11.51
CA GLY A 338 -13.41 19.80 10.98
C GLY A 338 -12.09 19.26 11.55
N TYR A 339 -12.11 18.47 12.62
CA TYR A 339 -10.90 17.88 13.21
C TYR A 339 -10.57 16.53 12.58
N SER A 340 -9.30 16.33 12.24
CA SER A 340 -8.77 15.00 11.89
C SER A 340 -8.59 14.17 13.14
N VAL A 341 -9.25 13.02 13.18
CA VAL A 341 -9.20 12.05 14.28
C VAL A 341 -8.48 10.81 13.78
N VAL A 342 -7.30 10.54 14.32
CA VAL A 342 -6.49 9.40 13.92
C VAL A 342 -6.47 8.36 15.04
N PHE A 343 -6.91 7.15 14.72
CA PHE A 343 -6.82 5.98 15.58
C PHE A 343 -5.58 5.17 15.20
N VAL A 344 -4.79 4.80 16.21
CA VAL A 344 -3.56 4.04 16.01
C VAL A 344 -3.53 2.84 16.94
N GLY A 345 -3.57 1.63 16.40
CA GLY A 345 -3.41 0.41 17.17
C GLY A 345 -1.94 0.14 17.49
N THR A 346 -1.67 -0.55 18.59
CA THR A 346 -0.31 -0.89 19.03
C THR A 346 -0.09 -2.38 19.21
N LYS A 347 1.18 -2.80 19.27
CA LYS A 347 1.55 -4.22 19.44
C LYS A 347 1.05 -4.81 20.76
N SER A 348 0.80 -3.99 21.78
CA SER A 348 0.28 -4.43 23.09
C SER A 348 -1.25 -4.49 23.16
N GLY A 349 -1.95 -4.29 22.04
CA GLY A 349 -3.42 -4.34 21.98
C GLY A 349 -4.09 -3.04 22.42
N LYS A 350 -3.36 -1.92 22.50
CA LYS A 350 -3.93 -0.60 22.83
C LYS A 350 -4.38 0.12 21.57
N LEU A 351 -5.38 0.98 21.71
CA LEU A 351 -5.85 1.88 20.65
C LEU A 351 -5.63 3.32 21.10
N LYS A 352 -4.66 4.00 20.49
CA LYS A 352 -4.41 5.42 20.73
C LYS A 352 -5.36 6.26 19.88
N LYS A 353 -5.99 7.25 20.48
CA LYS A 353 -6.77 8.27 19.77
C LYS A 353 -5.99 9.58 19.78
N SER A 354 -5.54 10.02 18.61
CA SER A 354 -4.86 11.29 18.43
C SER A 354 -5.80 12.27 17.75
N TRP A 355 -5.94 13.46 18.33
CA TRP A 355 -6.64 14.58 17.72
C TRP A 355 -5.60 15.63 17.35
N HIS A 356 -5.64 16.10 16.10
CA HIS A 356 -4.84 17.26 15.73
C HIS A 356 -5.52 18.52 16.30
N LEU A 357 -5.09 18.96 17.49
CA LEU A 357 -5.60 20.16 18.14
C LEU A 357 -4.73 21.37 17.76
N ARG A 358 -5.28 22.28 16.96
CA ARG A 358 -4.80 23.66 16.67
C ARG A 358 -3.28 23.81 16.45
N ILE A 359 -2.89 24.01 15.20
CA ILE A 359 -1.61 24.64 14.85
C ILE A 359 -1.63 26.06 15.43
N LYS A 360 -0.94 26.30 16.55
CA LYS A 360 -0.63 27.67 16.96
C LYS A 360 0.52 28.14 16.08
N ALA A 361 0.20 28.93 15.06
CA ALA A 361 1.21 29.73 14.36
C ALA A 361 1.86 30.70 15.38
N GLN A 362 3.03 30.35 15.92
CA GLN A 362 3.86 31.34 16.59
C GLN A 362 4.53 32.19 15.53
N ALA A 363 3.94 33.34 15.21
CA ALA A 363 4.65 34.41 14.54
C ALA A 363 5.78 34.90 15.46
N ARG A 364 7.01 34.40 15.26
CA ARG A 364 8.21 35.11 15.71
C ARG A 364 8.70 36.00 14.56
N PRO A 365 8.77 37.33 14.73
CA PRO A 365 9.38 38.18 13.74
C PRO A 365 10.88 37.87 13.69
N HIS A 366 11.39 37.61 12.49
CA HIS A 366 12.82 37.41 12.15
C HIS A 366 13.41 36.00 12.31
N ARG A 367 13.06 35.09 11.40
CA ARG A 367 13.99 34.28 10.57
C ARG A 367 13.18 33.32 9.70
N ILE A 368 13.40 33.34 8.39
CA ILE A 368 12.82 32.39 7.44
C ILE A 368 13.64 31.09 7.58
N SER A 369 13.05 30.10 8.23
CA SER A 369 13.48 28.69 8.26
C SER A 369 12.27 27.85 7.82
N PRO A 370 12.40 26.85 6.94
CA PRO A 370 11.28 26.04 6.52
C PRO A 370 10.92 25.03 7.62
N PHE A 371 9.72 25.18 8.19
CA PHE A 371 8.96 24.16 8.93
C PHE A 371 9.47 23.74 10.33
N ASP A 372 9.35 24.63 11.33
CA ASP A 372 9.14 24.21 12.72
C ASP A 372 7.64 24.26 13.03
N VAL A 373 6.93 23.14 12.82
CA VAL A 373 5.53 22.98 13.28
C VAL A 373 5.55 22.22 14.59
N ASP A 374 5.29 22.92 15.70
CA ASP A 374 5.22 22.30 17.03
C ASP A 374 3.84 21.63 17.20
N ILE A 375 3.75 20.39 16.73
CA ILE A 375 2.57 19.54 16.88
C ILE A 375 2.70 18.80 18.21
N SER A 376 2.02 19.34 19.24
CA SER A 376 1.85 18.64 20.52
C SER A 376 0.61 17.75 20.44
N PRO A 377 0.75 16.41 20.49
CA PRO A 377 -0.40 15.51 20.62
C PRO A 377 -0.95 15.63 22.03
N VAL A 378 -2.21 16.02 22.18
CA VAL A 378 -2.94 15.81 23.44
C VAL A 378 -3.44 14.37 23.42
N ALA A 379 -2.64 13.47 24.01
CA ALA A 379 -3.08 12.10 24.27
C ALA A 379 -4.12 12.13 25.39
N LEU A 380 -5.36 11.72 25.09
CA LEU A 380 -6.26 11.25 26.13
C LEU A 380 -5.86 9.80 26.42
N SER A 381 -5.13 9.61 27.51
CA SER A 381 -5.02 8.29 28.13
C SER A 381 -6.41 7.92 28.65
N SER A 382 -7.00 6.86 28.09
CA SER A 382 -7.97 6.04 28.80
C SER A 382 -7.26 4.82 29.36
#